data_AF-A0A0G0EXU0-F1
#
_entry.id   AF-A0A0G0EXU0-F1
#
_cell.length_a   1.000
_cell.length_b   1.000
_cell.length_c   1.000
_cell.angle_alpha   90.00
_cell.angle_beta   90.00
_cell.angle_gamma   90.00
#
_symmetry.space_group_name_H-M   'P 1'
#
loop_
_entity.id
_entity.type
_entity.pdbx_description
1 polymer ?
#
loop_
_entity_poly.entity_id
_entity_poly.type
_entity_poly.pdbx_seq_one_letter_code
_entity_poly.pdbx_strand_id
1 'polypeptide(L)'
;MHYVSNLLKLLSLCVCLAIFSAMDMRGPGTSGSVSSADLEDLKFVPLQEGQGIFEAKILGELDAQGNPKITYDVKEISFGGSTKLGGIKSEDDFSVTDLDISKIKDLHVINSAFQSKRYTINNVSEVFVLAKVTFDTGATLENVLIPKKVQVSAVEINTGAGKAWKLSNLSSIEFKKSMAAQNAVSEVNNAFKKSAEKTAEVKKTPGHKVVKTMKY
;
A
#
# COMPACT_ATOMS: atom_id res chain seq x y z
N MET A 1 -4.94 46.40 58.95
CA MET A 1 -4.72 46.24 57.48
C MET A 1 -3.83 45.03 57.11
N HIS A 2 -3.65 44.01 57.98
CA HIS A 2 -2.84 42.83 57.63
C HIS A 2 -3.62 41.71 56.92
N TYR A 3 -4.94 41.63 57.12
CA TYR A 3 -5.78 40.58 56.54
C TYR A 3 -5.94 40.69 55.01
N VAL A 4 -6.01 41.91 54.47
CA VAL A 4 -6.16 42.13 53.02
C VAL A 4 -4.89 41.73 52.26
N SER A 5 -3.71 41.92 52.87
CA SER A 5 -2.44 41.51 52.26
C SER A 5 -2.30 39.99 52.18
N ASN A 6 -2.74 39.25 53.21
CA ASN A 6 -2.68 37.80 53.21
C ASN A 6 -3.71 37.16 52.27
N LEU A 7 -4.90 37.78 52.13
CA LEU A 7 -5.92 37.33 51.17
C LEU A 7 -5.43 37.50 49.73
N LEU A 8 -4.76 38.61 49.42
CA LEU A 8 -4.21 38.87 48.08
C LEU A 8 -3.06 37.92 47.73
N LYS A 9 -2.21 37.58 48.71
CA LYS A 9 -1.15 36.58 48.55
C LYS A 9 -1.71 35.17 48.34
N LEU A 10 -2.79 34.81 49.05
CA LEU A 10 -3.46 33.52 48.88
C LEU A 10 -4.13 33.41 47.50
N LEU A 11 -4.80 34.47 47.05
CA LEU A 11 -5.37 34.55 45.70
C LEU A 11 -4.29 34.45 44.61
N SER A 12 -3.16 35.15 44.78
CA SER A 12 -2.03 35.04 43.86
C SER A 12 -1.44 33.62 43.81
N LEU A 13 -1.34 32.94 44.96
CA LEU A 13 -0.83 31.57 45.03
C LEU A 13 -1.79 30.59 44.34
N CYS A 14 -3.11 30.75 44.52
CA CYS A 14 -4.12 29.94 43.85
C CYS A 14 -4.13 30.13 42.33
N VAL A 15 -3.93 31.36 41.84
CA VAL A 15 -3.80 31.64 40.39
C VAL A 15 -2.52 31.02 39.83
N CYS A 16 -1.39 31.09 40.55
CA CYS A 16 -0.16 30.43 40.12
C CYS A 16 -0.30 28.89 40.08
N LEU A 17 -0.95 28.28 41.08
CA LEU A 17 -1.20 26.84 41.09
C LEU A 17 -2.15 26.38 39.98
N ALA A 18 -3.17 27.19 39.65
CA ALA A 18 -4.07 26.90 38.52
C ALA A 18 -3.33 26.94 37.16
N ILE A 19 -2.34 27.82 37.00
CA ILE A 19 -1.51 27.89 35.78
C ILE A 19 -0.59 26.67 35.68
N PHE A 20 0.01 26.20 36.79
CA PHE A 20 0.84 24.99 36.77
C PHE A 20 0.03 23.71 36.49
N SER A 21 -1.21 23.60 36.99
CA SER A 21 -2.10 22.48 36.63
C SER A 21 -2.59 22.48 35.18
N ALA A 22 -2.47 23.61 34.47
CA ALA A 22 -2.77 23.70 33.03
C ALA A 22 -1.54 23.41 32.14
N MET A 23 -0.35 23.22 32.73
CA MET A 23 0.90 23.02 31.99
C MET A 23 1.39 21.56 31.94
N ASP A 24 0.73 20.61 32.59
CA ASP A 24 1.09 19.18 32.56
C ASP A 24 0.05 18.29 31.87
N MET A 25 -0.20 18.56 30.58
CA MET A 25 -0.66 17.53 29.63
C MET A 25 -0.02 17.67 28.23
N ARG A 26 1.21 18.20 28.16
CA ARG A 26 2.05 18.06 26.96
C ARG A 26 3.44 17.61 27.38
N GLY A 27 3.57 16.31 27.64
CA GLY A 27 4.85 15.66 27.49
C GLY A 27 5.38 15.88 26.05
N PRO A 28 6.70 15.82 25.82
CA PRO A 28 7.28 15.89 24.49
C PRO A 28 7.03 14.56 23.76
N GLY A 29 5.76 14.30 23.46
CA GLY A 29 5.31 13.31 22.52
C GLY A 29 4.57 14.08 21.45
N THR A 30 5.21 14.30 20.31
CA THR A 30 4.52 14.60 19.06
C THR A 30 3.71 13.37 18.65
N SER A 31 2.65 13.06 19.39
CA SER A 31 1.51 12.35 18.84
C SER A 31 0.92 13.29 17.81
N GLY A 32 1.36 13.13 16.56
CA GLY A 32 0.72 13.74 15.41
C GLY A 32 -0.76 13.38 15.49
N SER A 33 -1.59 14.34 15.89
CA SER A 33 -3.03 14.17 15.88
C SER A 33 -3.40 13.97 14.42
N VAL A 34 -3.65 12.73 14.03
CA VAL A 34 -4.29 12.43 12.75
C VAL A 34 -5.60 13.19 12.78
N SER A 35 -5.79 14.13 11.86
CA SER A 35 -7.03 14.90 11.84
C SER A 35 -8.20 13.92 11.66
N SER A 36 -9.34 14.19 12.28
CA SER A 36 -10.53 13.33 12.12
C SER A 36 -10.92 13.17 10.65
N ALA A 37 -10.65 14.17 9.81
CA ALA A 37 -10.86 14.11 8.36
C ALA A 37 -9.95 13.08 7.66
N ASP A 38 -8.73 12.85 8.15
CA ASP A 38 -7.82 11.86 7.57
C ASP A 38 -8.22 10.41 7.90
N LEU A 39 -8.97 10.21 8.98
CA LEU A 39 -9.51 8.92 9.40
C LEU A 39 -10.78 8.54 8.64
N GLU A 40 -11.60 9.51 8.23
CA GLU A 40 -12.82 9.24 7.44
C GLU A 40 -12.50 8.64 6.06
N ASP A 41 -11.33 8.96 5.51
CA ASP A 41 -10.82 8.46 4.21
C ASP A 41 -10.20 7.06 4.30
N LEU A 42 -9.87 6.56 5.50
CA LEU A 42 -9.19 5.28 5.68
C LEU A 42 -10.19 4.20 6.08
N LYS A 43 -10.59 3.38 5.12
CA LYS A 43 -11.45 2.21 5.35
C LYS A 43 -10.71 0.97 4.91
N PHE A 44 -10.69 -0.08 5.74
CA PHE A 44 -10.14 -1.35 5.29
C PHE A 44 -10.88 -1.84 4.04
N VAL A 45 -10.16 -2.02 2.94
CA VAL A 45 -10.70 -2.58 1.71
C VAL A 45 -10.10 -3.97 1.53
N PRO A 46 -10.91 -5.04 1.67
CA PRO A 46 -10.41 -6.39 1.47
C PRO A 46 -10.01 -6.59 0.01
N LEU A 47 -9.16 -7.59 -0.21
CA LEU A 47 -8.79 -8.01 -1.54
C LEU A 47 -10.02 -8.56 -2.30
N GLN A 48 -10.17 -8.19 -3.57
CA GLN A 48 -11.24 -8.72 -4.42
C GLN A 48 -11.09 -10.23 -4.66
N GLU A 49 -12.21 -10.91 -4.87
CA GLU A 49 -12.20 -12.35 -5.17
C GLU A 49 -11.36 -12.67 -6.42
N GLY A 50 -10.64 -13.80 -6.37
CA GLY A 50 -9.79 -14.26 -7.47
C GLY A 50 -8.42 -13.57 -7.58
N GLN A 51 -8.15 -12.57 -6.74
CA GLN A 51 -6.82 -11.97 -6.62
C GLN A 51 -5.88 -12.85 -5.77
N GLY A 52 -4.57 -12.78 -6.05
CA GLY A 52 -3.56 -13.55 -5.31
C GLY A 52 -3.34 -13.02 -3.89
N ILE A 53 -3.17 -13.93 -2.92
CA ILE A 53 -2.79 -13.56 -1.55
C ILE A 53 -1.27 -13.43 -1.45
N PHE A 54 -0.82 -12.26 -1.03
CA PHE A 54 0.59 -11.95 -0.84
C PHE A 54 0.87 -11.60 0.62
N GLU A 55 2.04 -12.02 1.09
CA GLU A 55 2.59 -11.60 2.38
C GLU A 55 3.58 -10.46 2.16
N ALA A 56 3.62 -9.53 3.12
CA ALA A 56 4.54 -8.42 3.08
C ALA A 56 4.98 -8.01 4.49
N LYS A 57 6.08 -7.28 4.57
CA LYS A 57 6.43 -6.44 5.71
C LYS A 57 6.19 -4.99 5.32
N ILE A 58 5.32 -4.30 6.05
CA ILE A 58 5.07 -2.86 5.88
C ILE A 58 5.92 -2.10 6.89
N LEU A 59 6.66 -1.11 6.41
CA LEU A 59 7.47 -0.22 7.22
C LEU A 59 6.79 1.16 7.25
N GLY A 60 6.47 1.65 8.45
CA GLY A 60 5.87 2.96 8.65
C GLY A 60 6.85 4.11 8.48
N GLU A 61 6.51 5.29 8.98
CA GLU A 61 7.43 6.45 8.94
C GLU A 61 8.79 6.15 9.55
N LEU A 62 9.83 6.75 8.96
CA LEU A 62 11.18 6.72 9.49
C LEU A 62 11.34 7.69 10.67
N ASP A 63 12.20 7.35 11.63
CA ASP A 63 12.67 8.24 12.68
C ASP A 63 13.77 9.20 12.17
N ALA A 64 14.29 10.05 13.06
CA ALA A 64 15.35 11.01 12.71
C ALA A 64 16.68 10.32 12.34
N GLN A 65 16.82 9.03 12.64
CA GLN A 65 17.98 8.19 12.37
C GLN A 65 17.77 7.33 11.11
N GLY A 66 16.64 7.46 10.43
CA GLY A 66 16.31 6.72 9.21
C GLY A 66 15.81 5.30 9.43
N ASN A 67 15.43 4.93 10.66
CA ASN A 67 14.87 3.61 10.96
C ASN A 67 13.33 3.66 10.97
N PRO A 68 12.63 2.61 10.50
CA PRO A 68 11.18 2.56 10.57
C PRO A 68 10.72 2.55 12.03
N LYS A 69 9.87 3.51 12.41
CA LYS A 69 9.31 3.59 13.77
C LYS A 69 8.45 2.38 14.12
N ILE A 70 7.74 1.84 13.13
CA ILE A 70 6.83 0.71 13.29
C ILE A 70 6.95 -0.20 12.07
N THR A 71 6.86 -1.51 12.30
CA THR A 71 6.81 -2.53 11.24
C THR A 71 5.62 -3.44 11.46
N TYR A 72 5.03 -3.92 10.36
CA TYR A 72 3.87 -4.83 10.38
C TYR A 72 4.14 -6.01 9.46
N ASP A 73 4.03 -7.23 9.98
CA ASP A 73 3.96 -8.45 9.19
C ASP A 73 2.50 -8.71 8.79
N VAL A 74 2.23 -8.69 7.49
CA VAL A 74 0.86 -8.71 6.95
C VAL A 74 0.69 -9.73 5.83
N LYS A 75 -0.56 -10.12 5.59
CA LYS A 75 -1.03 -10.92 4.45
C LYS A 75 -2.22 -10.25 3.77
N GLU A 76 -2.62 -10.76 2.61
CA GLU A 76 -3.80 -10.26 1.86
C GLU A 76 -3.68 -8.77 1.54
N ILE A 77 -2.47 -8.32 1.18
CA ILE A 77 -2.20 -6.92 0.87
C ILE A 77 -2.91 -6.48 -0.42
N SER A 78 -3.53 -5.31 -0.37
CA SER A 78 -4.28 -4.70 -1.48
C SER A 78 -4.05 -3.20 -1.58
N PHE A 79 -4.11 -2.68 -2.80
CA PHE A 79 -4.19 -1.25 -3.11
C PHE A 79 -5.62 -0.94 -3.56
N GLY A 80 -6.45 -0.45 -2.64
CA GLY A 80 -7.88 -0.25 -2.91
C GLY A 80 -8.62 -1.53 -3.34
N GLY A 81 -8.23 -2.69 -2.78
CA GLY A 81 -8.83 -3.99 -3.10
C GLY A 81 -8.21 -4.75 -4.27
N SER A 82 -7.19 -4.19 -4.93
CA SER A 82 -6.48 -4.81 -6.07
C SER A 82 -5.04 -5.21 -5.70
N THR A 83 -4.48 -6.23 -6.34
CA THR A 83 -3.03 -6.53 -6.27
C THR A 83 -2.21 -5.69 -7.26
N LYS A 84 -2.87 -4.74 -7.92
CA LYS A 84 -2.28 -3.85 -8.91
C LYS A 84 -2.33 -2.41 -8.45
N LEU A 85 -1.30 -1.67 -8.82
CA LEU A 85 -1.13 -0.26 -8.50
C LEU A 85 -0.76 0.51 -9.76
N GLY A 86 -1.57 1.51 -10.09
CA GLY A 86 -1.24 2.43 -11.17
C GLY A 86 -0.21 3.47 -10.72
N GLY A 87 0.72 3.80 -11.61
CA GLY A 87 1.65 4.92 -11.45
C GLY A 87 2.05 5.51 -12.80
N ILE A 88 2.87 6.55 -12.76
CA ILE A 88 3.51 7.16 -13.93
C ILE A 88 5.00 6.96 -13.78
N LYS A 89 5.70 6.59 -14.86
CA LYS A 89 7.10 6.17 -14.77
C LYS A 89 8.05 7.28 -14.30
N SER A 90 7.86 8.51 -14.77
CA SER A 90 8.60 9.70 -14.34
C SER A 90 7.91 10.99 -14.81
N GLU A 91 8.38 12.16 -14.36
CA GLU A 91 7.87 13.47 -14.84
C GLU A 91 7.97 13.62 -16.36
N ASP A 92 9.05 13.13 -16.95
CA ASP A 92 9.36 13.28 -18.37
C ASP A 92 8.73 12.18 -19.25
N ASP A 93 8.11 11.16 -18.64
CA ASP A 93 7.53 10.00 -19.33
C ASP A 93 5.99 10.08 -19.29
N PHE A 94 5.35 9.98 -20.46
CA PHE A 94 3.89 10.06 -20.59
C PHE A 94 3.20 8.69 -20.46
N SER A 95 3.97 7.62 -20.25
CA SER A 95 3.42 6.28 -20.07
C SER A 95 2.88 6.05 -18.65
N VAL A 96 1.77 5.32 -18.59
CA VAL A 96 1.22 4.77 -17.35
C VAL A 96 1.90 3.43 -17.08
N THR A 97 2.31 3.23 -15.84
CA THR A 97 2.89 1.98 -15.35
C THR A 97 1.85 1.22 -14.53
N ASP A 98 1.62 -0.05 -14.88
CA ASP A 98 0.84 -1.00 -14.06
C ASP A 98 1.81 -1.83 -13.22
N LEU A 99 1.78 -1.60 -11.90
CA LEU A 99 2.62 -2.28 -10.93
C LEU A 99 1.85 -3.45 -10.31
N ASP A 100 2.26 -4.67 -10.59
CA ASP A 100 1.65 -5.89 -10.07
C ASP A 100 2.47 -6.45 -8.91
N ILE A 101 1.85 -6.57 -7.73
CA ILE A 101 2.48 -7.10 -6.51
C ILE A 101 3.18 -8.45 -6.77
N SER A 102 2.62 -9.30 -7.64
CA SER A 102 3.18 -10.62 -7.95
C SER A 102 4.57 -10.58 -8.60
N LYS A 103 5.02 -9.41 -9.06
CA LYS A 103 6.31 -9.20 -9.73
C LYS A 103 7.24 -8.29 -8.94
N ILE A 104 6.76 -7.72 -7.83
CA ILE A 104 7.46 -6.68 -7.08
C ILE A 104 8.00 -7.30 -5.81
N LYS A 105 9.27 -7.03 -5.55
CA LYS A 105 9.96 -7.42 -4.33
C LYS A 105 9.85 -6.33 -3.27
N ASP A 106 10.00 -5.08 -3.67
CA ASP A 106 10.04 -3.94 -2.75
C ASP A 106 9.48 -2.68 -3.43
N LEU A 107 8.73 -1.90 -2.66
CA LEU A 107 8.30 -0.55 -3.01
C LEU A 107 8.78 0.39 -1.91
N HIS A 108 9.71 1.27 -2.25
CA HIS A 108 10.29 2.24 -1.34
C HIS A 108 9.82 3.66 -1.66
N VAL A 109 9.31 4.36 -0.66
CA VAL A 109 8.87 5.76 -0.77
C VAL A 109 10.07 6.67 -0.58
N ILE A 110 10.43 7.40 -1.63
CA ILE A 110 11.53 8.38 -1.63
C ILE A 110 11.04 9.74 -1.14
N ASN A 111 9.88 10.19 -1.64
CA ASN A 111 9.27 11.45 -1.26
C ASN A 111 7.74 11.30 -1.23
N SER A 112 7.13 11.47 -0.05
CA SER A 112 5.69 11.30 0.17
C SER A 112 4.82 12.48 -0.30
N ALA A 113 5.45 13.60 -0.67
CA ALA A 113 4.79 14.84 -1.05
C ALA A 113 5.45 15.49 -2.27
N PHE A 114 5.82 14.69 -3.26
CA PHE A 114 6.42 15.18 -4.50
C PHE A 114 5.39 16.01 -5.29
N GLN A 115 5.73 17.25 -5.61
CA GLN A 115 4.88 18.14 -6.40
C GLN A 115 5.31 18.06 -7.86
N SER A 116 4.41 17.57 -8.71
CA SER A 116 4.66 17.52 -10.14
C SER A 116 4.61 18.92 -10.75
N LYS A 117 5.58 19.23 -11.61
CA LYS A 117 5.51 20.46 -12.42
C LYS A 117 4.56 20.28 -13.60
N ARG A 118 4.43 19.05 -14.08
CA ARG A 118 3.65 18.69 -15.25
C ARG A 118 2.16 18.56 -14.95
N TYR A 119 1.79 17.88 -13.87
CA TYR A 119 0.40 17.70 -13.47
C TYR A 119 -0.03 18.84 -12.56
N THR A 120 -0.51 19.93 -13.17
CA THR A 120 -0.99 21.11 -12.47
C THR A 120 -2.46 21.34 -12.85
N ILE A 121 -3.36 21.38 -11.86
CA ILE A 121 -4.78 21.70 -12.06
C ILE A 121 -5.05 23.04 -11.38
N ASN A 122 -5.60 24.01 -12.11
CA ASN A 122 -5.91 25.35 -11.59
C ASN A 122 -4.71 26.04 -10.91
N ASN A 123 -3.50 25.90 -11.47
CA ASN A 123 -2.24 26.39 -10.89
C ASN A 123 -1.82 25.73 -9.55
N VAL A 124 -2.42 24.60 -9.20
CA VAL A 124 -2.03 23.79 -8.05
C VAL A 124 -1.40 22.50 -8.57
N SER A 125 -0.12 22.29 -8.25
CA SER A 125 0.57 21.04 -8.56
C SER A 125 -0.07 19.87 -7.84
N GLU A 126 -0.40 18.83 -8.59
CA GLU A 126 -0.80 17.56 -8.02
C GLU A 126 0.36 16.96 -7.22
N VAL A 127 0.00 16.34 -6.10
CA VAL A 127 0.95 15.75 -5.17
C VAL A 127 0.98 14.24 -5.37
N PHE A 128 2.17 13.72 -5.63
CA PHE A 128 2.47 12.31 -5.80
C PHE A 128 3.36 11.81 -4.67
N VAL A 129 3.38 10.49 -4.54
CA VAL A 129 4.45 9.75 -3.88
C VAL A 129 5.48 9.41 -4.95
N LEU A 130 6.70 9.90 -4.78
CA LEU A 130 7.86 9.47 -5.57
C LEU A 130 8.40 8.18 -4.95
N ALA A 131 8.45 7.12 -5.74
CA ALA A 131 8.85 5.79 -5.28
C ALA A 131 9.91 5.15 -6.16
N LYS A 132 10.67 4.24 -5.55
CA LYS A 132 11.49 3.24 -6.23
C LYS A 132 10.83 1.88 -6.08
N VAL A 133 10.70 1.16 -7.18
CA VAL A 133 10.13 -0.18 -7.21
C VAL A 133 11.23 -1.16 -7.64
N THR A 134 11.46 -2.19 -6.83
CA THR A 134 12.38 -3.28 -7.16
C THR A 134 11.56 -4.51 -7.52
N PHE A 135 11.78 -5.05 -8.71
CA PHE A 135 11.11 -6.26 -9.19
C PHE A 135 11.82 -7.52 -8.68
N ASP A 136 11.11 -8.64 -8.70
CA ASP A 136 11.65 -9.96 -8.35
C ASP A 136 12.82 -10.40 -9.23
N THR A 137 12.93 -9.84 -10.43
CA THR A 137 14.04 -10.04 -11.36
C THR A 137 15.32 -9.31 -10.93
N GLY A 138 15.24 -8.42 -9.93
CA GLY A 138 16.30 -7.50 -9.53
C GLY A 138 16.34 -6.21 -10.34
N ALA A 139 15.52 -6.08 -11.38
CA ALA A 139 15.35 -4.82 -12.09
C ALA A 139 14.74 -3.75 -11.16
N THR A 140 15.11 -2.49 -11.37
CA THR A 140 14.56 -1.37 -10.59
C THR A 140 13.92 -0.34 -11.51
N LEU A 141 12.80 0.21 -11.06
CA LEU A 141 12.16 1.37 -11.65
C LEU A 141 12.23 2.49 -10.64
N GLU A 142 13.03 3.51 -10.96
CA GLU A 142 13.22 4.68 -10.10
C GLU A 142 12.33 5.84 -10.57
N ASN A 143 12.03 6.74 -9.63
CA ASN A 143 11.24 7.95 -9.87
C ASN A 143 9.79 7.72 -10.33
N VAL A 144 9.19 6.60 -9.93
CA VAL A 144 7.78 6.32 -10.20
C VAL A 144 6.91 7.28 -9.40
N LEU A 145 5.98 7.94 -10.08
CA LEU A 145 4.99 8.82 -9.47
C LEU A 145 3.71 8.05 -9.22
N ILE A 146 3.36 7.87 -7.96
CA ILE A 146 2.15 7.17 -7.54
C ILE A 146 1.20 8.21 -6.91
N PRO A 147 -0.12 8.20 -7.20
CA PRO A 147 -1.03 9.17 -6.61
C PRO A 147 -0.96 9.16 -5.06
N LYS A 148 -0.88 10.34 -4.43
CA LYS A 148 -0.68 10.44 -2.97
C LYS A 148 -1.78 9.78 -2.14
N LYS A 149 -3.00 9.73 -2.68
CA LYS A 149 -4.21 9.20 -2.03
C LYS A 149 -4.33 7.67 -2.13
N VAL A 150 -3.33 6.96 -2.64
CA VAL A 150 -3.37 5.49 -2.68
C VAL A 150 -3.44 4.94 -1.25
N GLN A 151 -4.45 4.12 -1.02
CA GLN A 151 -4.64 3.39 0.23
C GLN A 151 -4.06 1.97 0.11
N VAL A 152 -3.32 1.57 1.12
CA VAL A 152 -2.82 0.21 1.32
C VAL A 152 -3.69 -0.45 2.39
N SER A 153 -4.21 -1.63 2.12
CA SER A 153 -4.95 -2.42 3.10
C SER A 153 -4.33 -3.80 3.22
N ALA A 154 -4.26 -4.35 4.43
CA ALA A 154 -3.75 -5.70 4.65
C ALA A 154 -4.26 -6.28 5.97
N VAL A 155 -4.18 -7.60 6.11
CA VAL A 155 -4.52 -8.32 7.33
C VAL A 155 -3.24 -8.61 8.11
N GLU A 156 -3.14 -8.12 9.34
CA GLU A 156 -2.00 -8.40 10.22
C GLU A 156 -1.94 -9.89 10.57
N ILE A 157 -0.78 -10.52 10.37
CA ILE A 157 -0.63 -11.98 10.51
C ILE A 157 -0.90 -12.43 11.95
N ASN A 158 -0.40 -11.67 12.93
CA ASN A 158 -0.45 -12.08 14.33
C ASN A 158 -1.84 -11.93 14.96
N THR A 159 -2.61 -10.93 14.52
CA THR A 159 -3.89 -10.56 15.15
C THR A 159 -5.10 -10.90 14.29
N GLY A 160 -4.91 -11.08 12.98
CA GLY A 160 -6.00 -11.18 12.02
C GLY A 160 -6.74 -9.86 11.78
N ALA A 161 -6.28 -8.74 12.35
CA ALA A 161 -6.93 -7.45 12.20
C ALA A 161 -6.67 -6.85 10.80
N GLY A 162 -7.74 -6.41 10.13
CA GLY A 162 -7.63 -5.60 8.93
C GLY A 162 -7.13 -4.19 9.26
N LYS A 163 -6.08 -3.74 8.58
CA LYS A 163 -5.49 -2.42 8.75
C LYS A 163 -5.41 -1.69 7.41
N ALA A 164 -5.50 -0.37 7.46
CA ALA A 164 -5.37 0.50 6.29
C ALA A 164 -4.41 1.63 6.57
N TRP A 165 -3.62 2.00 5.56
CA TRP A 165 -2.65 3.09 5.59
C TRP A 165 -2.75 3.91 4.31
N LYS A 166 -2.41 5.19 4.38
CA LYS A 166 -2.07 5.96 3.18
C LYS A 166 -0.66 5.58 2.76
N LEU A 167 -0.42 5.30 1.48
CA LEU A 167 0.92 4.95 0.98
C LEU A 167 1.95 6.05 1.30
N SER A 168 1.51 7.32 1.32
CA SER A 168 2.33 8.48 1.68
C SER A 168 2.81 8.50 3.13
N ASN A 169 2.25 7.67 4.02
CA ASN A 169 2.67 7.58 5.42
C ASN A 169 3.57 6.35 5.67
N LEU A 170 3.95 5.63 4.62
CA LEU A 170 4.81 4.45 4.69
C LEU A 170 6.20 4.79 4.16
N SER A 171 7.23 4.14 4.68
CA SER A 171 8.58 4.21 4.11
C SER A 171 8.80 3.15 3.03
N SER A 172 8.32 1.92 3.27
CA SER A 172 8.45 0.84 2.31
C SER A 172 7.47 -0.30 2.54
N ILE A 173 7.31 -1.11 1.50
CA ILE A 173 6.55 -2.36 1.52
C ILE A 173 7.45 -3.43 0.89
N GLU A 174 7.89 -4.38 1.71
CA GLU A 174 8.71 -5.50 1.30
C GLU A 174 7.83 -6.73 1.10
N PHE A 175 7.63 -7.14 -0.15
CA PHE A 175 6.82 -8.31 -0.45
C PHE A 175 7.65 -9.57 -0.26
N LYS A 176 7.09 -10.52 0.51
CA LYS A 176 7.70 -11.84 0.66
C LYS A 176 7.38 -12.64 -0.59
N LYS A 177 8.40 -13.30 -1.16
CA LYS A 177 8.16 -14.32 -2.20
C LYS A 177 7.27 -15.42 -1.61
N SER A 178 5.98 -15.35 -1.93
CA SER A 178 5.05 -16.41 -1.56
C SER A 178 5.35 -17.62 -2.46
N MET A 179 6.02 -18.64 -1.90
CA MET A 179 6.15 -19.96 -2.56
C MET A 179 4.76 -20.56 -2.86
N ALA A 180 3.72 -20.21 -2.10
CA ALA A 180 2.35 -20.67 -2.33
C ALA A 180 1.68 -20.00 -3.56
N ALA A 181 1.96 -18.72 -3.83
CA ALA A 181 1.44 -18.02 -5.01
C ALA A 181 2.08 -18.54 -6.32
N GLN A 182 3.36 -18.95 -6.28
CA GLN A 182 4.01 -19.61 -7.41
C GLN A 182 3.41 -20.99 -7.70
N ASN A 183 3.01 -21.74 -6.67
CA ASN A 183 2.39 -23.07 -6.84
C ASN A 183 0.99 -22.96 -7.45
N ALA A 184 0.14 -22.02 -7.00
CA ALA A 184 -1.19 -21.83 -7.59
C ALA A 184 -1.12 -21.38 -9.07
N VAL A 185 -0.21 -20.46 -9.41
CA VAL A 185 -0.04 -19.98 -10.80
C VAL A 185 0.58 -21.07 -11.71
N SER A 186 1.50 -21.88 -11.19
CA SER A 186 2.08 -22.99 -11.95
C SER A 186 1.10 -24.16 -12.13
N GLU A 187 0.25 -24.46 -11.14
CA GLU A 187 -0.81 -25.46 -11.26
C GLU A 187 -1.85 -25.06 -12.31
N VAL A 188 -2.31 -23.80 -12.31
CA VAL A 188 -3.24 -23.29 -13.33
C VAL A 188 -2.61 -23.35 -14.73
N ASN A 189 -1.36 -22.88 -14.88
CA ASN A 189 -0.67 -22.91 -16.18
C ASN A 189 -0.41 -24.34 -16.67
N ASN A 190 -0.12 -25.29 -15.77
CA ASN A 190 0.05 -26.69 -16.12
C ASN A 190 -1.29 -27.35 -16.51
N ALA A 191 -2.39 -27.00 -15.84
CA ALA A 191 -3.73 -27.46 -16.20
C ALA A 191 -4.16 -26.94 -17.59
N PHE A 192 -3.87 -25.68 -17.90
CA PHE A 192 -4.13 -25.10 -19.23
C PHE A 192 -3.29 -25.76 -20.34
N LYS A 193 -2.00 -26.00 -20.11
CA LYS A 193 -1.15 -26.73 -21.08
C LYS A 193 -1.64 -28.14 -21.33
N LYS A 194 -1.99 -28.87 -20.26
CA LYS A 194 -2.50 -30.25 -20.35
C LYS A 194 -3.85 -30.33 -21.08
N SER A 195 -4.70 -29.32 -20.93
CA SER A 195 -5.97 -29.21 -21.67
C SER A 195 -5.76 -28.86 -23.15
N ALA A 196 -4.75 -28.04 -23.46
CA ALA A 196 -4.39 -27.70 -24.84
C ALA A 196 -3.81 -28.90 -25.60
N GLU A 197 -2.97 -29.71 -24.94
CA GLU A 197 -2.40 -30.94 -25.52
C GLU A 197 -3.48 -32.00 -25.79
N LYS A 198 -4.44 -32.17 -24.85
CA LYS A 198 -5.56 -33.10 -25.03
C LYS A 198 -6.49 -32.70 -26.18
N THR A 199 -6.61 -31.42 -26.48
CA THR A 199 -7.39 -30.90 -27.62
C THR A 199 -6.64 -31.08 -28.95
N ALA A 200 -5.30 -31.03 -28.92
CA ALA A 200 -4.46 -31.25 -30.10
C ALA A 200 -4.39 -32.73 -30.52
N GLU A 201 -4.45 -33.68 -29.58
CA GLU A 201 -4.49 -35.12 -29.88
C GLU A 201 -5.85 -35.56 -30.47
N VAL A 202 -6.98 -34.99 -30.02
CA VAL A 202 -8.31 -35.34 -30.55
C VAL A 202 -8.50 -34.93 -32.02
N LYS A 203 -7.76 -33.93 -32.51
CA LYS A 203 -7.78 -33.54 -33.94
C LYS A 203 -6.86 -34.38 -34.83
N LYS A 204 -6.06 -35.30 -34.28
CA LYS A 204 -5.11 -36.15 -35.02
C LYS A 204 -5.49 -37.63 -35.03
N THR A 205 -6.78 -37.97 -34.92
CA THR A 205 -7.24 -39.33 -35.22
C THR A 205 -7.63 -39.43 -36.71
N PRO A 206 -6.82 -40.04 -37.59
CA PRO A 206 -7.23 -40.32 -38.96
C PRO A 206 -8.18 -41.52 -38.94
N GLY A 207 -9.49 -41.24 -38.96
CA GLY A 207 -10.50 -42.28 -38.81
C GLY A 207 -11.90 -41.87 -39.23
N HIS A 208 -12.05 -41.11 -40.32
CA HIS A 208 -13.36 -40.96 -40.97
C HIS A 208 -13.27 -41.51 -42.39
N LYS A 209 -13.70 -42.77 -42.54
CA LYS A 209 -14.05 -43.36 -43.84
C LYS A 209 -15.19 -42.53 -44.42
N VAL A 210 -14.90 -41.83 -45.50
CA VAL A 210 -15.90 -41.21 -46.37
C VAL A 210 -16.70 -42.35 -47.02
N VAL A 211 -17.95 -42.53 -46.57
CA VAL A 211 -18.90 -43.42 -47.23
C VAL A 211 -19.30 -42.77 -48.55
N LYS A 212 -18.81 -43.32 -49.67
CA LYS A 212 -19.30 -42.97 -51.02
C LYS A 212 -20.70 -43.54 -51.18
N THR A 213 -21.69 -42.66 -51.24
CA THR A 213 -23.05 -42.98 -51.70
C THR A 213 -23.02 -43.13 -53.22
N MET A 214 -23.30 -44.33 -53.73
CA MET A 214 -23.60 -44.54 -55.16
C MET A 214 -24.97 -43.91 -55.46
N LYS A 215 -25.01 -43.02 -56.46
CA LYS A 215 -26.26 -42.66 -57.14
C LYS A 215 -26.46 -43.62 -58.31
N TYR A 216 -27.72 -44.03 -58.44
CA TYR A 216 -28.35 -44.96 -59.39
C TYR A 216 -27.75 -44.99 -60.79
#